data_AF-A0A7V5L328-F1
#
_entry.id   AF-A0A7V5L328-F1
#
_cell.length_a   1.000
_cell.length_b   1.000
_cell.length_c   1.000
_cell.angle_alpha   90.00
_cell.angle_beta   90.00
_cell.angle_gamma   90.00
#
_symmetry.space_group_name_H-M   'P 1'
#
loop_
_entity.id
_entity.type
_entity.pdbx_description
1 polymer ?
#
loop_
_entity_poly.entity_id
_entity_poly.type
_entity_poly.pdbx_seq_one_letter_code
_entity_poly.pdbx_strand_id
1 'polypeptide(L)'
;VKTQLHRDIEAKTAPKIACISNCVAPCHRGVEAKIVGYCIADRLSDAYDGIKESGLFFTGANGYKLNEIITVKELMEKLMNGEDYSK
;
A
#
# COMPACT_ATOMS: atom_id res chain seq x y z
N VAL A 1 -7.85 10.65 3.64
CA VAL A 1 -7.09 10.73 4.91
C VAL A 1 -5.65 11.09 4.57
N LYS A 2 -5.05 12.12 5.17
CA LYS A 2 -3.61 12.42 5.00
C LYS A 2 -2.82 11.76 6.15
N THR A 3 -1.81 10.97 5.80
CA THR A 3 -0.87 10.34 6.77
C THR A 3 0.34 11.23 7.03
N GLN A 4 1.24 10.82 7.94
CA GLN A 4 2.46 11.56 8.22
C GLN A 4 3.37 11.69 6.99
N LEU A 5 3.59 10.60 6.25
CA LEU A 5 4.32 10.63 4.97
C LEU A 5 3.85 11.75 4.03
N HIS A 6 2.53 11.96 3.89
CA HIS A 6 2.00 13.00 3.01
C HIS A 6 2.42 14.40 3.48
N ARG A 7 2.42 14.65 4.79
CA ARG A 7 2.88 15.92 5.37
C ARG A 7 4.37 16.11 5.14
N ASP A 8 5.16 15.07 5.27
CA ASP A 8 6.62 15.13 5.07
C ASP A 8 6.97 15.37 3.59
N ILE A 9 6.19 14.84 2.65
CA ILE A 9 6.34 15.12 1.22
C ILE A 9 6.02 16.60 0.95
N GLU A 10 4.90 17.11 1.47
CA GLU A 10 4.51 18.51 1.33
C GLU A 10 5.56 19.46 1.95
N ALA A 11 6.15 19.08 3.08
CA ALA A 11 7.21 19.82 3.77
C ALA A 11 8.62 19.61 3.17
N LYS A 12 8.77 18.73 2.17
CA LYS A 12 10.06 18.33 1.58
C LYS A 12 11.06 17.72 2.59
N THR A 13 10.55 17.08 3.64
CA THR A 13 11.30 16.38 4.68
C THR A 13 11.20 14.86 4.59
N ALA A 14 10.47 14.34 3.60
CA ALA A 14 10.34 12.90 3.37
C ALA A 14 11.69 12.21 3.11
N PRO A 15 11.79 10.88 3.38
CA PRO A 15 13.02 10.13 3.13
C PRO A 15 13.51 10.24 1.69
N LYS A 16 14.84 10.27 1.51
CA LYS A 16 15.47 10.32 0.18
C LYS A 16 15.09 9.11 -0.67
N ILE A 17 14.93 9.34 -1.97
CA ILE A 17 14.53 8.33 -2.95
C ILE A 17 15.75 7.88 -3.76
N ALA A 18 16.13 6.61 -3.64
CA ALA A 18 17.30 6.03 -4.32
C ALA A 18 16.96 4.91 -5.33
N CYS A 19 15.68 4.53 -5.47
CA CYS A 19 15.15 3.48 -6.38
C CYS A 19 16.13 2.36 -6.74
N ILE A 20 16.33 1.41 -5.81
CA ILE A 20 17.27 0.29 -5.99
C ILE A 20 16.64 -0.84 -6.81
N SER A 21 15.35 -1.12 -6.60
CA SER A 21 14.72 -2.35 -7.09
C SER A 21 14.17 -2.29 -8.51
N ASN A 22 13.95 -1.10 -9.08
CA ASN A 22 13.25 -0.91 -10.36
C ASN A 22 11.97 -1.78 -10.50
N CYS A 23 11.16 -1.82 -9.44
CA CYS A 23 10.08 -2.79 -9.26
C CYS A 23 8.82 -2.53 -10.12
N VAL A 24 8.55 -1.28 -10.49
CA VAL A 24 7.35 -0.87 -11.24
C VAL A 24 7.81 -0.25 -12.56
N ALA A 25 7.47 -0.88 -13.69
CA ALA A 25 7.91 -0.41 -15.00
C ALA A 25 7.49 1.05 -15.29
N PRO A 26 6.25 1.48 -15.00
CA PRO A 26 5.85 2.89 -15.10
C PRO A 26 6.64 3.87 -14.22
N CYS A 27 7.37 3.43 -13.21
CA CYS A 27 8.12 4.33 -12.33
C CYS A 27 9.40 4.88 -12.99
N HIS A 28 9.79 4.32 -14.14
CA HIS A 28 10.95 4.75 -14.94
C HIS A 28 12.24 4.89 -14.10
N ARG A 29 12.61 3.84 -13.36
CA ARG A 29 13.79 3.84 -12.46
C ARG A 29 13.80 5.00 -11.46
N GLY A 30 12.64 5.31 -10.89
CA GLY A 30 12.51 6.29 -9.82
C GLY A 30 12.36 7.73 -10.30
N VAL A 31 12.22 7.97 -11.61
CA VAL A 31 11.85 9.29 -12.14
C VAL A 31 10.48 9.68 -11.61
N GLU A 32 9.48 8.81 -11.72
CA GLU A 32 8.12 9.09 -11.22
C GLU A 32 8.08 9.13 -9.69
N ALA A 33 8.87 8.28 -9.01
CA ALA A 33 8.96 8.31 -7.55
C ALA A 33 9.39 9.68 -7.03
N LYS A 34 10.33 10.35 -7.71
CA LYS A 34 10.78 11.70 -7.34
C LYS A 34 9.70 12.77 -7.56
N ILE A 35 8.86 12.60 -8.57
CA ILE A 35 7.72 13.50 -8.85
C ILE A 35 6.64 13.32 -7.78
N VAL A 36 6.29 12.08 -7.47
CA VAL A 36 5.26 11.72 -6.49
C VAL A 36 5.73 11.97 -5.04
N GLY A 37 7.04 11.91 -4.79
CA GLY A 37 7.64 12.18 -3.48
C GLY A 37 7.90 10.93 -2.61
N TYR A 38 7.71 9.73 -3.16
CA TYR A 38 8.08 8.48 -2.47
C TYR A 38 8.40 7.33 -3.45
N CYS A 39 9.20 6.36 -2.99
CA CYS A 39 9.37 5.06 -3.64
C CYS A 39 8.38 4.05 -3.06
N ILE A 40 7.52 3.44 -3.87
CA ILE A 40 6.50 2.52 -3.36
C ILE A 40 7.10 1.28 -2.68
N ALA A 41 8.22 0.75 -3.17
CA ALA A 41 8.90 -0.38 -2.54
C ALA A 41 9.34 -0.04 -1.12
N ASP A 42 10.07 1.06 -0.95
CA ASP A 42 10.58 1.49 0.36
C ASP A 42 9.42 1.72 1.35
N ARG A 43 8.33 2.33 0.90
CA ARG A 43 7.17 2.62 1.75
C ARG A 43 6.33 1.39 2.09
N LEU A 44 6.30 0.38 1.22
CA LEU A 44 5.71 -0.92 1.53
C LEU A 44 6.59 -1.71 2.50
N SER A 45 7.92 -1.61 2.37
CA SER A 45 8.87 -2.18 3.34
C SER A 45 8.71 -1.55 4.72
N ASP A 46 8.65 -0.22 4.80
CA ASP A 46 8.39 0.50 6.06
C ASP A 46 7.08 0.03 6.72
N ALA A 47 6.01 -0.16 5.93
CA ALA A 47 4.74 -0.67 6.42
C ALA A 47 4.82 -2.12 6.93
N TYR A 48 5.58 -2.97 6.23
CA TYR A 48 5.86 -4.35 6.66
C TYR A 48 6.64 -4.37 7.99
N ASP A 49 7.62 -3.48 8.15
CA ASP A 49 8.41 -3.33 9.38
C ASP A 49 7.64 -2.62 10.51
N GLY A 50 6.39 -2.23 10.27
CA GLY A 50 5.52 -1.59 11.26
C GLY A 50 5.78 -0.10 11.48
N ILE A 51 6.57 0.54 10.62
CA ILE A 51 6.87 1.98 10.65
C ILE A 51 5.68 2.73 10.05
N LYS A 52 4.79 3.23 10.91
CA LYS A 52 3.51 3.83 10.50
C LYS A 52 3.67 5.23 9.92
N GLU A 53 4.73 5.93 10.29
CA GLU A 53 4.97 7.33 9.94
C GLU A 53 5.28 7.48 8.46
N SER A 54 6.21 6.65 7.96
CA SER A 54 6.57 6.61 6.54
C SER A 54 5.79 5.55 5.77
N GLY A 55 5.30 4.48 6.40
CA GLY A 55 4.64 3.36 5.70
C GLY A 55 3.41 3.74 4.87
N LEU A 56 3.21 3.03 3.76
CA LEU A 56 1.99 3.08 2.94
C LEU A 56 1.10 1.86 3.16
N PHE A 57 -0.18 2.12 3.45
CA PHE A 57 -1.19 1.10 3.72
C PHE A 57 -2.34 1.28 2.73
N PHE A 58 -2.58 0.26 1.91
CA PHE A 58 -3.63 0.29 0.89
C PHE A 58 -4.79 -0.58 1.32
N THR A 59 -6.00 -0.05 1.13
CA THR A 59 -7.23 -0.82 1.27
C THR A 59 -8.28 -0.28 0.30
N GLY A 60 -9.21 -1.13 -0.10
CA GLY A 60 -10.35 -0.71 -0.90
C GLY A 60 -11.28 0.22 -0.11
N ALA A 61 -12.15 0.96 -0.81
CA ALA A 61 -13.08 1.90 -0.18
C ALA A 61 -13.99 1.25 0.89
N ASN A 62 -14.27 -0.06 0.76
CA ASN A 62 -15.06 -0.86 1.69
C ASN A 62 -14.20 -1.70 2.66
N GLY A 63 -12.90 -1.47 2.74
CA GLY A 63 -12.00 -2.27 3.58
C GLY A 63 -12.37 -2.25 5.07
N TYR A 64 -13.02 -1.17 5.53
CA TYR A 64 -13.54 -1.05 6.90
C TYR A 64 -14.64 -2.08 7.24
N LYS A 65 -15.22 -2.75 6.24
CA LYS A 65 -16.23 -3.79 6.43
C LYS A 65 -15.62 -5.17 6.74
N LEU A 66 -14.30 -5.33 6.55
CA LEU A 66 -13.61 -6.59 6.79
C LEU A 66 -13.40 -6.80 8.30
N ASN A 67 -13.76 -7.99 8.79
CA ASN A 67 -13.69 -8.40 10.20
C ASN A 67 -12.81 -9.64 10.43
N GLU A 68 -12.42 -10.34 9.37
CA GLU A 68 -11.63 -11.56 9.43
C GLU A 68 -10.62 -11.63 8.26
N ILE A 69 -9.54 -12.37 8.46
CA ILE A 69 -8.62 -12.77 7.40
C ILE A 69 -9.02 -14.18 6.97
N ILE A 70 -9.38 -14.34 5.70
CA ILE A 70 -9.72 -15.63 5.10
C ILE A 70 -8.61 -16.13 4.17
N THR A 71 -8.62 -17.41 3.89
CA THR A 71 -7.73 -18.00 2.89
C THR A 71 -8.11 -17.55 1.48
N VAL A 72 -7.15 -17.61 0.56
CA VAL A 72 -7.41 -17.35 -0.87
C VAL A 72 -8.46 -18.30 -1.44
N LYS A 73 -8.47 -19.56 -0.98
CA LYS A 73 -9.46 -20.55 -1.40
C LYS A 73 -10.88 -20.12 -1.03
N GLU A 74 -11.11 -19.75 0.23
CA GLU A 74 -12.41 -19.26 0.71
C GLU A 74 -12.83 -17.97 -0.02
N LEU A 75 -11.89 -17.05 -0.24
CA LEU A 75 -12.17 -15.83 -1.00
C LEU A 75 -12.66 -16.16 -2.42
N MET A 76 -11.98 -17.06 -3.13
CA MET A 76 -12.37 -17.46 -4.48
C MET A 76 -13.74 -18.15 -4.49
N GLU A 77 -14.04 -19.00 -3.51
CA GLU A 77 -15.34 -19.65 -3.38
C GLU A 77 -16.48 -18.63 -3.16
N LYS A 78 -16.29 -17.66 -2.25
CA LYS A 78 -17.24 -16.55 -2.01
C LYS A 78 -17.46 -15.70 -3.27
N LEU A 79 -16.41 -15.41 -4.04
CA LEU A 79 -16.51 -14.60 -5.26
C LEU A 79 -17.22 -15.33 -6.41
N MET A 80 -17.00 -16.64 -6.57
CA MET A 80 -17.58 -17.42 -7.68
C MET A 80 -19.03 -17.82 -7.42
N ASN A 81 -19.37 -18.16 -6.18
CA ASN A 81 -20.67 -18.75 -5.83
C ASN A 81 -21.57 -17.81 -5.01
N GLY A 82 -21.06 -16.62 -4.64
CA GLY A 82 -21.72 -15.71 -3.70
C GLY A 82 -21.41 -16.04 -2.25
N GLU A 83 -21.75 -15.10 -1.36
CA GLU A 83 -21.66 -15.33 0.08
C GLU A 83 -22.89 -16.10 0.55
N ASP A 84 -22.70 -17.38 0.89
CA ASP A 84 -23.75 -18.18 1.51
C ASP A 84 -23.79 -17.86 3.01
N TYR A 85 -24.70 -16.98 3.42
CA TYR A 85 -24.91 -16.59 4.82
C TYR A 85 -25.63 -17.67 5.65
N SER A 86 -25.75 -18.90 5.14
CA SER A 86 -26.49 -20.01 5.75
C SER A 86 -25.66 -20.88 6.70
N LYS A 87 -24.48 -20.42 7.12
CA LYS A 87 -23.71 -21.00 8.22
C LYS A 87 -23.63 -20.08 9.43
#